data_AF-C7RH44-F1
#
_entry.id   AF-C7RH44-F1
#
_cell.length_a   1.000
_cell.length_b   1.000
_cell.length_c   1.000
_cell.angle_alpha   90.00
_cell.angle_beta   90.00
_cell.angle_gamma   90.00
#
_symmetry.space_group_name_H-M   'P 1'
#
loop_
_entity.id
_entity.type
_entity.pdbx_description
1 polymer ?
#
loop_
_entity_poly.entity_id
_entity_poly.type
_entity_poly.pdbx_seq_one_letter_code
_entity_poly.pdbx_strand_id
1 'polypeptide(L)'
;MTRVFIKEIHIISFGKFEDKKIRFDENFNLIYGKNETGKSTVTNFIEGLLYGFDEGKNKKSFSYKKEAYKPKLSYKYAGSGIFNKDGIDLKVTRNFEDGSYKLINLSSGDEIPSKDSNLGFPGEYILDMTYDIYKNYLTSFQGQRSEQKAKEKLIESLANQDIDYDFSANKAIGILDDKLNKLGSDRAYTKPYLKVKTEIKEIEDRLYEIKSYKKSYEKDFKRLDYNKKRQRSLREKYEKDKEKLDSYKKYRANQNYKDYKKWTDELYKINESIGSYSDVFGLDEEYFLSLEKNLGQSKKSHSSNTKYIVFIQVLLFTFLGFSINKYFYLLALSFMLVFIFLINSTKKTEDSRNDLSQYNKLRARFLKYKSLKKEKEKIEDVLSILRNQDIKDCESTFDLEDFENYDIEKAELNLDSYLDDLDKINVEISRDEKNLVSIEEKIEDEVDLVDRLHFLENKLVEIENKKRAINLAKSTIKEIIDENRNDFTNLNKRANQIIREISKNSFDSIIFDEKLNPKIRTKEGYDMMVDQLSKGFMDQLSFALKLSINEEAFSKIFMVYDDAFINYDLERLRNALFFLLDAASFRQIIYFTCHDREREVFESEGIKINYIDMEDV
;
A
#
# COMPACT_ATOMS: atom_id res chain seq x y z
N MET A 1 45.75 38.39 -12.61
CA MET A 1 45.00 39.42 -11.86
C MET A 1 44.97 40.68 -12.70
N THR A 2 43.76 41.17 -12.99
CA THR A 2 43.47 42.38 -13.77
C THR A 2 44.20 43.58 -13.14
N ARG A 3 44.77 44.49 -13.92
CA ARG A 3 45.32 45.78 -13.45
C ARG A 3 44.48 46.91 -14.01
N VAL A 4 43.98 47.78 -13.13
CA VAL A 4 43.13 48.91 -13.52
C VAL A 4 43.60 50.20 -12.88
N PHE A 5 43.83 51.23 -13.68
CA PHE A 5 44.18 52.57 -13.20
C PHE A 5 43.55 53.68 -14.06
N ILE A 6 43.43 54.86 -13.47
CA ILE A 6 42.90 56.06 -14.12
C ILE A 6 44.06 56.82 -14.77
N LYS A 7 43.99 57.12 -16.07
CA LYS A 7 45.00 57.93 -16.76
C LYS A 7 44.66 59.42 -16.69
N GLU A 8 43.42 59.75 -17.05
CA GLU A 8 42.96 61.13 -17.14
C GLU A 8 41.47 61.19 -16.85
N ILE A 9 41.04 62.27 -16.19
CA ILE A 9 39.65 62.67 -16.13
C ILE A 9 39.49 64.07 -16.73
N HIS A 10 38.44 64.25 -17.52
CA HIS A 10 38.04 65.52 -18.12
C HIS A 10 36.65 65.89 -17.64
N ILE A 11 36.60 66.87 -16.75
CA ILE A 11 35.38 67.44 -16.19
C ILE A 11 34.91 68.56 -17.14
N ILE A 12 33.96 68.25 -18.02
CA ILE A 12 33.38 69.25 -18.93
C ILE A 12 32.60 70.26 -18.11
N SER A 13 31.69 69.79 -17.25
CA SER A 13 31.06 70.62 -16.22
C SER A 13 30.44 69.72 -15.13
N PHE A 14 30.88 69.89 -13.88
CA PHE A 14 30.42 69.11 -12.73
C PHE A 14 30.70 69.89 -11.43
N GLY A 15 29.66 70.13 -10.64
CA GLY A 15 29.75 70.93 -9.42
C GLY A 15 30.27 72.34 -9.71
N LYS A 16 31.45 72.65 -9.16
CA LYS A 16 32.13 73.94 -9.36
C LYS A 16 33.18 73.95 -10.48
N PHE A 17 33.50 72.79 -11.06
CA PHE A 17 34.51 72.67 -12.10
C PHE A 17 33.88 72.78 -13.49
N GLU A 18 34.54 73.53 -14.37
CA GLU A 18 34.19 73.68 -15.78
C GLU A 18 35.46 73.58 -16.62
N ASP A 19 35.41 72.71 -17.64
CA ASP A 19 36.49 72.38 -18.56
C ASP A 19 37.87 72.11 -17.92
N LYS A 20 37.90 71.25 -16.90
CA LYS A 20 39.13 70.88 -16.18
C LYS A 20 39.61 69.48 -16.54
N LYS A 21 40.93 69.31 -16.73
CA LYS A 21 41.56 68.01 -16.99
C LYS A 21 42.57 67.70 -15.90
N ILE A 22 42.47 66.51 -15.31
CA ILE A 22 43.39 66.02 -14.29
C ILE A 22 44.00 64.72 -14.80
N ARG A 23 45.34 64.66 -14.83
CA ARG A 23 46.11 63.47 -15.21
C ARG A 23 46.71 62.84 -13.98
N PHE A 24 46.67 61.51 -13.93
CA PHE A 24 47.21 60.72 -12.83
C PHE A 24 48.38 59.88 -13.33
N ASP A 25 49.37 59.69 -12.46
CA ASP A 25 50.44 58.71 -12.60
C ASP A 25 49.94 57.32 -12.18
N GLU A 26 50.54 56.25 -12.68
CA GLU A 26 50.10 54.87 -12.45
C GLU A 26 50.32 54.37 -11.01
N ASN A 27 51.14 55.10 -10.24
CA ASN A 27 51.56 54.74 -8.88
C ASN A 27 50.85 55.64 -7.85
N PHE A 28 51.60 56.40 -7.06
CA PHE A 28 51.07 57.25 -5.99
C PHE A 28 50.81 58.69 -6.47
N ASN A 29 49.57 59.15 -6.28
CA ASN A 29 49.11 60.49 -6.59
C ASN A 29 48.63 61.18 -5.32
N LEU A 30 49.31 62.23 -4.89
CA LEU A 30 48.88 63.09 -3.80
C LEU A 30 48.20 64.33 -4.37
N ILE A 31 46.91 64.47 -4.10
CA ILE A 31 46.09 65.60 -4.51
C ILE A 31 45.87 66.51 -3.31
N TYR A 32 46.52 67.66 -3.32
CA TYR A 32 46.41 68.65 -2.26
C TYR A 32 45.37 69.71 -2.60
N GLY A 33 44.67 70.20 -1.60
CA GLY A 33 43.85 71.40 -1.73
C GLY A 33 43.19 71.76 -0.41
N LYS A 34 43.10 73.05 -0.11
CA LYS A 34 42.36 73.56 1.06
C LYS A 34 40.90 73.12 1.03
N ASN A 35 40.21 73.25 2.16
CA ASN A 35 38.78 73.00 2.18
C ASN A 35 38.07 73.87 1.12
N GLU A 36 37.01 73.33 0.52
CA GLU A 36 36.24 74.00 -0.56
C GLU A 36 36.96 74.10 -1.92
N THR A 37 38.20 73.63 -2.06
CA THR A 37 38.91 73.54 -3.35
C THR A 37 38.35 72.46 -4.29
N GLY A 38 37.43 71.61 -3.82
CA GLY A 38 36.67 70.69 -4.68
C GLY A 38 37.19 69.26 -4.74
N LYS A 39 38.10 68.86 -3.84
CA LYS A 39 38.61 67.47 -3.75
C LYS A 39 37.49 66.43 -3.74
N SER A 40 36.53 66.55 -2.81
CA SER A 40 35.39 65.64 -2.79
C SER A 40 34.52 65.74 -4.05
N THR A 41 34.50 66.88 -4.76
CA THR A 41 33.83 67.00 -6.07
C THR A 41 34.54 66.13 -7.12
N VAL A 42 35.88 66.08 -7.12
CA VAL A 42 36.65 65.18 -8.00
C VAL A 42 36.40 63.72 -7.65
N THR A 43 36.43 63.36 -6.37
CA THR A 43 36.15 61.98 -5.94
C THR A 43 34.74 61.53 -6.34
N ASN A 44 33.73 62.38 -6.13
CA ASN A 44 32.37 62.09 -6.56
C ASN A 44 32.23 62.10 -8.10
N PHE A 45 33.04 62.86 -8.83
CA PHE A 45 33.06 62.80 -10.29
C PHE A 45 33.56 61.44 -10.78
N ILE A 46 34.62 60.87 -10.18
CA ILE A 46 35.10 59.51 -10.49
C ILE A 46 34.01 58.47 -10.18
N GLU A 47 33.38 58.56 -9.00
CA GLU A 47 32.25 57.70 -8.61
C GLU A 47 31.10 57.80 -9.62
N GLY A 48 30.78 59.03 -10.04
CA GLY A 48 29.73 59.32 -11.02
C GLY A 48 30.05 58.78 -12.41
N LEU A 49 31.29 58.88 -12.88
CA LEU A 49 31.69 58.32 -14.18
C LEU A 49 31.45 56.81 -14.20
N LEU A 50 31.89 56.11 -13.17
CA LEU A 50 31.81 54.64 -13.10
C LEU A 50 30.39 54.14 -12.82
N TYR A 51 29.71 54.69 -11.81
CA TYR A 51 28.45 54.12 -11.31
C TYR A 51 27.22 55.02 -11.42
N GLY A 52 27.40 56.30 -11.77
CA GLY A 52 26.27 57.20 -12.05
C GLY A 52 25.47 57.62 -10.85
N PHE A 53 26.02 57.43 -9.65
CA PHE A 53 25.32 57.61 -8.38
C PHE A 53 24.10 56.69 -8.22
N ASP A 54 24.09 55.53 -8.87
CA ASP A 54 23.07 54.51 -8.65
C ASP A 54 23.33 53.78 -7.32
N GLU A 55 22.50 54.08 -6.31
CA GLU A 55 22.56 53.45 -4.98
C GLU A 55 21.82 52.08 -4.94
N GLY A 56 21.38 51.56 -6.09
CA GLY A 56 21.11 50.14 -6.27
C GLY A 56 19.84 49.57 -5.62
N LYS A 57 18.86 50.38 -5.18
CA LYS A 57 17.58 49.85 -4.64
C LYS A 57 16.34 50.65 -5.04
N ASN A 58 15.44 49.98 -5.76
CA ASN A 58 13.97 50.14 -5.78
C ASN A 58 13.39 51.47 -5.26
N LYS A 59 13.36 52.47 -6.14
CA LYS A 59 12.31 53.49 -6.37
C LYS A 59 12.99 54.73 -6.93
N LYS A 60 12.29 55.42 -7.84
CA LYS A 60 12.61 56.73 -8.42
C LYS A 60 13.02 57.76 -7.35
N SER A 61 14.28 57.72 -6.96
CA SER A 61 14.95 58.71 -6.14
C SER A 61 16.29 58.90 -6.83
N PHE A 62 16.40 59.95 -7.65
CA PHE A 62 17.72 60.41 -8.05
C PHE A 62 18.56 60.57 -6.78
N SER A 63 19.78 60.04 -6.74
CA SER A 63 20.68 60.29 -5.62
C SER A 63 20.76 61.79 -5.42
N TYR A 64 20.61 62.27 -4.18
CA TYR A 64 20.77 63.68 -3.82
C TYR A 64 22.08 64.27 -4.39
N LYS A 65 23.10 63.42 -4.60
CA LYS A 65 24.38 63.79 -5.22
C LYS A 65 24.21 64.33 -6.64
N LYS A 66 23.30 63.77 -7.44
CA LYS A 66 23.08 64.23 -8.82
C LYS A 66 22.64 65.69 -8.84
N GLU A 67 21.74 66.08 -7.95
CA GLU A 67 21.28 67.48 -7.81
C GLU A 67 22.35 68.35 -7.14
N ALA A 68 23.03 67.83 -6.11
CA ALA A 68 24.05 68.57 -5.38
C ALA A 68 25.24 69.00 -6.25
N TYR A 69 25.62 68.17 -7.21
CA TYR A 69 26.73 68.45 -8.15
C TYR A 69 26.27 68.99 -9.50
N LYS A 70 24.98 69.37 -9.64
CA LYS A 70 24.53 70.03 -10.87
C LYS A 70 25.18 71.41 -10.99
N PRO A 71 25.88 71.71 -12.10
CA PRO A 71 26.50 73.02 -12.32
C PRO A 71 25.45 74.14 -12.29
N LYS A 72 25.74 75.23 -11.58
CA LYS A 72 24.83 76.39 -11.52
C LYS A 72 24.98 77.33 -12.72
N LEU A 73 26.15 77.32 -13.37
CA LEU A 73 26.55 78.29 -14.39
C LEU A 73 26.65 77.68 -15.80
N SER A 74 26.46 76.35 -15.94
CA SER A 74 26.60 75.64 -17.21
C SER A 74 25.33 74.85 -17.52
N TYR A 75 24.94 74.84 -18.80
CA TYR A 75 23.86 73.97 -19.30
C TYR A 75 24.33 72.53 -19.53
N LYS A 76 25.64 72.33 -19.61
CA LYS A 76 26.23 71.00 -19.76
C LYS A 76 26.41 70.41 -18.37
N TYR A 77 26.08 69.13 -18.22
CA TYR A 77 26.38 68.37 -17.01
C TYR A 77 26.98 67.04 -17.43
N ALA A 78 28.28 67.04 -17.73
CA ALA A 78 28.93 65.94 -18.43
C ALA A 78 30.43 65.88 -18.12
N GLY A 79 31.03 64.75 -18.48
CA GLY A 79 32.47 64.57 -18.42
C GLY A 79 32.92 63.25 -19.01
N SER A 80 34.23 63.02 -19.00
CA SER A 80 34.81 61.75 -19.43
C SER A 80 36.01 61.35 -18.59
N GLY A 81 36.33 60.05 -18.59
CA GLY A 81 37.52 59.50 -17.96
C GLY A 81 38.14 58.41 -18.82
N ILE A 82 39.47 58.31 -18.79
CA ILE A 82 40.24 57.27 -19.47
C ILE A 82 40.79 56.33 -18.41
N PHE A 83 40.39 55.07 -18.48
CA PHE A 83 40.78 54.00 -17.59
C PHE A 83 41.57 52.97 -18.38
N ASN A 84 42.71 52.53 -17.88
CA ASN A 84 43.43 51.40 -18.45
C ASN A 84 42.98 50.13 -17.74
N LYS A 85 42.50 49.12 -18.46
CA LYS A 85 42.22 47.77 -17.97
C LYS A 85 43.10 46.80 -18.73
N ASP A 86 44.10 46.22 -18.06
CA ASP A 86 45.05 45.25 -18.64
C ASP A 86 45.74 45.71 -19.93
N GLY A 87 46.13 46.99 -19.98
CA GLY A 87 46.78 47.57 -21.16
C GLY A 87 45.80 48.12 -22.21
N ILE A 88 44.50 47.88 -22.07
CA ILE A 88 43.47 48.43 -22.95
C ILE A 88 42.96 49.75 -22.37
N ASP A 89 43.02 50.83 -23.16
CA ASP A 89 42.49 52.12 -22.76
C ASP A 89 40.99 52.21 -23.08
N LEU A 90 40.19 52.35 -22.03
CA LEU A 90 38.74 52.48 -22.08
C LEU A 90 38.34 53.92 -21.73
N LYS A 91 37.61 54.57 -22.63
CA LYS A 91 37.05 55.90 -22.39
C LYS A 91 35.59 55.79 -21.98
N VAL A 92 35.28 56.26 -20.78
CA VAL A 92 33.92 56.47 -20.30
C VAL A 92 33.54 57.92 -20.57
N THR A 93 32.49 58.15 -21.33
CA THR A 93 31.86 59.47 -21.46
C THR A 93 30.50 59.41 -20.79
N ARG A 94 30.16 60.41 -19.97
CA ARG A 94 28.89 60.43 -19.25
C ARG A 94 28.20 61.78 -19.35
N ASN A 95 26.89 61.74 -19.57
CA ASN A 95 25.99 62.85 -19.37
C ASN A 95 25.22 62.61 -18.07
N PHE A 96 25.44 63.46 -17.07
CA PHE A 96 24.83 63.33 -15.76
C PHE A 96 23.38 63.85 -15.74
N GLU A 97 22.97 64.63 -16.74
CA GLU A 97 21.60 65.17 -16.84
C GLU A 97 20.59 64.05 -17.14
N ASP A 98 20.84 63.26 -18.19
CA ASP A 98 19.99 62.11 -18.58
C ASP A 98 20.50 60.77 -18.01
N GLY A 99 21.74 60.72 -17.51
CA GLY A 99 22.37 59.52 -16.98
C GLY A 99 23.04 58.64 -18.05
N SER A 100 22.95 59.02 -19.33
CA SER A 100 23.52 58.27 -20.44
C SER A 100 25.05 58.20 -20.35
N TYR A 101 25.59 57.07 -20.79
CA TYR A 101 27.02 56.83 -20.83
C TYR A 101 27.42 56.18 -22.16
N LYS A 102 28.69 56.34 -22.51
CA LYS A 102 29.33 55.62 -23.61
C LYS A 102 30.65 55.06 -23.13
N LEU A 103 30.92 53.80 -23.47
CA LEU A 103 32.14 53.11 -23.15
C LEU A 103 32.84 52.73 -24.45
N ILE A 104 33.99 53.34 -24.74
CA ILE A 104 34.71 53.17 -26.00
C ILE A 104 36.08 52.58 -25.72
N ASN A 105 36.45 51.52 -26.44
CA ASN A 105 37.81 51.03 -26.47
C ASN A 105 38.64 51.94 -27.38
N LEU A 106 39.59 52.69 -26.82
CA LEU A 106 40.43 53.61 -27.59
C LEU A 106 41.42 52.90 -28.50
N SER A 107 41.76 51.64 -28.22
CA SER A 107 42.68 50.86 -29.04
C SER A 107 42.03 50.33 -30.32
N SER A 108 40.78 49.88 -30.25
CA SER A 108 40.05 49.37 -31.43
C SER A 108 39.11 50.39 -32.07
N GLY A 109 38.68 51.42 -31.30
CA GLY A 109 37.66 52.38 -31.71
C GLY A 109 36.22 51.89 -31.52
N ASP A 110 36.03 50.67 -31.03
CA ASP A 110 34.71 50.06 -30.87
C ASP A 110 34.00 50.55 -29.60
N GLU A 111 32.69 50.77 -29.72
CA GLU A 111 31.80 51.03 -28.59
C GLU A 111 31.38 49.69 -27.96
N ILE A 112 31.59 49.56 -26.65
CA ILE A 112 31.20 48.37 -25.89
C ILE A 112 29.67 48.42 -25.70
N PRO A 113 28.93 47.33 -25.99
CA PRO A 113 27.47 47.33 -25.90
C PRO A 113 26.97 47.79 -24.53
N SER A 114 26.25 48.89 -24.49
CA SER A 114 25.68 49.43 -23.26
C SER A 114 24.50 48.58 -22.78
N LYS A 115 24.29 48.57 -21.47
CA LYS A 115 23.02 48.17 -20.86
C LYS A 115 22.34 49.44 -20.39
N ASP A 116 21.51 50.05 -21.23
CA ASP A 116 20.92 51.38 -20.96
C ASP A 116 20.11 51.44 -19.66
N SER A 117 19.58 50.31 -19.20
CA SER A 117 18.87 50.19 -17.93
C SER A 117 19.79 50.16 -16.69
N ASN A 118 21.09 49.93 -16.86
CA ASN A 118 22.07 49.83 -15.79
C ASN A 118 23.06 51.00 -15.85
N LEU A 119 22.81 52.02 -15.01
CA LEU A 119 23.68 53.19 -14.86
C LEU A 119 25.06 52.82 -14.29
N GLY A 120 25.15 51.69 -13.58
CA GLY A 120 26.36 51.16 -12.94
C GLY A 120 27.31 50.40 -13.87
N PHE A 121 26.87 50.11 -15.11
CA PHE A 121 27.59 49.21 -16.01
C PHE A 121 29.05 49.59 -16.32
N PRO A 122 29.43 50.87 -16.51
CA PRO A 122 30.83 51.21 -16.75
C PRO A 122 31.76 50.77 -15.60
N GLY A 123 31.35 50.99 -14.36
CA GLY A 123 32.09 50.55 -13.17
C GLY A 123 32.13 49.02 -13.04
N GLU A 124 30.99 48.36 -13.26
CA GLU A 124 30.92 46.89 -13.27
C GLU A 124 31.81 46.26 -14.35
N TYR A 125 31.88 46.85 -15.53
CA TYR A 125 32.70 46.35 -16.63
C TYR A 125 34.20 46.64 -16.43
N ILE A 126 34.55 47.85 -15.98
CA ILE A 126 35.95 48.26 -15.85
C ILE A 126 36.60 47.61 -14.64
N LEU A 127 35.90 47.59 -13.51
CA LEU A 127 36.43 47.12 -12.23
C LEU A 127 36.10 45.66 -11.94
N ASP A 128 35.15 45.07 -12.68
CA ASP A 128 34.56 43.77 -12.35
C ASP A 128 34.02 43.78 -10.91
N MET A 129 33.33 44.86 -10.47
CA MET A 129 32.85 45.04 -9.10
C MET A 129 31.55 45.87 -9.04
N THR A 130 30.68 45.58 -8.07
CA THR A 130 29.45 46.37 -7.83
C THR A 130 29.73 47.67 -7.07
N TYR A 131 28.81 48.66 -7.18
CA TYR A 131 28.92 49.95 -6.50
C TYR A 131 29.15 49.82 -4.98
N ASP A 132 28.45 48.90 -4.32
CA ASP A 132 28.58 48.68 -2.87
C ASP A 132 30.01 48.26 -2.48
N ILE A 133 30.66 47.43 -3.29
CA ILE A 133 32.03 46.98 -3.03
C ILE A 133 33.02 48.11 -3.32
N TYR A 134 32.85 48.81 -4.45
CA TYR A 134 33.66 50.00 -4.79
C TYR A 134 33.65 51.02 -3.66
N LYS A 135 32.45 51.43 -3.22
CA LYS A 135 32.28 52.46 -2.18
C LYS A 135 32.87 52.06 -0.84
N ASN A 136 32.75 50.79 -0.44
CA ASN A 136 33.19 50.37 0.89
C ASN A 136 34.66 49.97 0.96
N TYR A 137 35.27 49.50 -0.14
CA TYR A 137 36.59 48.88 -0.09
C TYR A 137 37.64 49.53 -1.00
N LEU A 138 37.27 50.11 -2.15
CA LEU A 138 38.22 50.85 -2.99
C LEU A 138 38.34 52.31 -2.57
N THR A 139 37.30 52.86 -1.95
CA THR A 139 37.29 54.23 -1.43
C THR A 139 37.34 54.28 0.09
N SER A 140 38.09 55.23 0.64
CA SER A 140 38.15 55.50 2.07
C SER A 140 37.92 56.98 2.37
N PHE A 141 36.79 57.26 3.03
CA PHE A 141 36.38 58.61 3.44
C PHE A 141 36.37 58.76 4.96
N GLN A 142 36.54 60.00 5.44
CA GLN A 142 36.43 60.32 6.86
C GLN A 142 35.08 59.87 7.45
N GLY A 143 35.12 59.10 8.55
CA GLY A 143 33.92 58.70 9.30
C GLY A 143 33.04 57.66 8.61
N GLN A 144 33.52 57.03 7.53
CA GLN A 144 32.79 55.97 6.84
C GLN A 144 32.57 54.76 7.77
N ARG A 145 31.32 54.52 8.15
CA ARG A 145 30.94 53.27 8.84
C ARG A 145 30.82 52.18 7.78
N SER A 146 31.50 51.06 8.00
CA SER A 146 31.32 49.85 7.18
C SER A 146 29.88 49.35 7.33
N GLU A 147 29.08 49.44 6.26
CA GLU A 147 27.71 48.97 6.26
C GLU A 147 27.65 47.44 6.35
N GLN A 148 26.78 46.90 7.22
CA GLN A 148 26.64 45.46 7.41
C GLN A 148 26.32 44.70 6.11
N LYS A 149 25.53 45.31 5.21
CA LYS A 149 25.21 44.76 3.89
C LYS A 149 26.42 44.69 2.95
N ALA A 150 27.35 45.63 3.05
CA ALA A 150 28.56 45.62 2.26
C ALA A 150 29.55 44.56 2.77
N LYS A 151 29.61 44.36 4.10
CA LYS A 151 30.36 43.24 4.70
C LYS A 151 29.84 41.89 4.23
N GLU A 152 28.52 41.70 4.20
CA GLU A 152 27.89 40.47 3.70
C GLU A 152 28.26 40.20 2.23
N LYS A 153 28.15 41.21 1.36
CA LYS A 153 28.56 41.11 -0.06
C LYS A 153 30.05 40.85 -0.25
N LEU A 154 30.90 41.39 0.62
CA LEU A 154 32.33 41.15 0.53
C LEU A 154 32.70 39.74 1.01
N ILE A 155 32.12 39.25 2.10
CA ILE A 155 32.33 37.86 2.53
C ILE A 155 31.90 36.90 1.42
N GLU A 156 30.81 37.23 0.72
CA GLU A 156 30.37 36.51 -0.48
C GLU A 156 31.40 36.59 -1.60
N SER A 157 31.92 37.78 -1.94
CA SER A 157 32.97 37.93 -2.96
C SER A 157 34.29 37.23 -2.60
N LEU A 158 34.68 37.22 -1.31
CA LEU A 158 35.86 36.53 -0.79
C LEU A 158 35.71 35.01 -0.87
N ALA A 159 34.51 34.50 -0.56
CA ALA A 159 34.22 33.08 -0.66
C ALA A 159 34.17 32.57 -2.11
N ASN A 160 34.06 33.47 -3.08
CA ASN A 160 33.78 33.19 -4.49
C ASN A 160 34.94 33.58 -5.43
N GLN A 161 36.20 33.65 -4.97
CA GLN A 161 37.32 34.13 -5.80
C GLN A 161 37.47 33.41 -7.17
N ASP A 162 36.91 32.21 -7.34
CA ASP A 162 36.95 31.44 -8.60
C ASP A 162 35.61 31.33 -9.36
N ILE A 163 34.52 31.98 -8.94
CA ILE A 163 33.19 31.76 -9.57
C ILE A 163 32.47 33.09 -9.84
N ASP A 164 32.08 33.23 -11.10
CA ASP A 164 31.20 34.23 -11.71
C ASP A 164 30.21 34.89 -10.73
N TYR A 165 30.05 36.22 -10.87
CA TYR A 165 29.45 37.19 -9.94
C TYR A 165 27.99 36.94 -9.48
N ASP A 166 27.38 35.81 -9.84
CA ASP A 166 25.98 35.46 -9.62
C ASP A 166 25.75 34.28 -8.64
N PHE A 167 26.81 33.65 -8.10
CA PHE A 167 26.65 32.46 -7.24
C PHE A 167 26.81 32.76 -5.73
N SER A 168 25.70 32.77 -5.00
CA SER A 168 25.72 32.86 -3.54
C SER A 168 25.69 31.46 -2.91
N ALA A 169 26.82 30.97 -2.38
CA ALA A 169 26.90 29.61 -1.83
C ALA A 169 25.93 29.39 -0.65
N ASN A 170 25.77 30.40 0.22
CA ASN A 170 24.79 30.36 1.31
C ASN A 170 23.33 30.33 0.80
N LYS A 171 23.03 31.10 -0.24
CA LYS A 171 21.70 31.07 -0.88
C LYS A 171 21.45 29.73 -1.59
N ALA A 172 22.47 29.16 -2.23
CA ALA A 172 22.40 27.85 -2.87
C ALA A 172 22.12 26.75 -1.84
N ILE A 173 22.84 26.76 -0.71
CA ILE A 173 22.56 25.86 0.42
C ILE A 173 21.13 26.07 0.94
N GLY A 174 20.67 27.32 1.09
CA GLY A 174 19.29 27.63 1.51
C GLY A 174 18.24 27.06 0.54
N ILE A 175 18.43 27.21 -0.77
CA ILE A 175 17.54 26.64 -1.80
C ILE A 175 17.53 25.11 -1.72
N LEU A 176 18.69 24.49 -1.49
CA LEU A 176 18.83 23.05 -1.35
C LEU A 176 18.14 22.54 -0.07
N ASP A 177 18.25 23.28 1.04
CA ASP A 177 17.56 23.00 2.29
C ASP A 177 16.04 23.11 2.15
N ASP A 178 15.55 24.14 1.47
CA ASP A 178 14.13 24.29 1.17
C ASP A 178 13.60 23.14 0.31
N LYS A 179 14.37 22.70 -0.70
CA LYS A 179 14.02 21.54 -1.51
C LYS A 179 14.01 20.25 -0.67
N LEU A 180 14.99 20.06 0.21
CA LEU A 180 15.07 18.90 1.10
C LEU A 180 13.89 18.87 2.09
N ASN A 181 13.53 20.02 2.67
CA ASN A 181 12.38 20.19 3.56
C ASN A 181 11.04 19.93 2.86
N LYS A 182 10.92 20.28 1.57
CA LYS A 182 9.74 19.96 0.75
C LYS A 182 9.58 18.45 0.53
N LEU A 183 10.67 17.70 0.36
CA LEU A 183 10.64 16.23 0.24
C LEU A 183 10.29 15.56 1.58
N GLY A 184 10.79 16.11 2.69
CA GLY A 184 10.48 15.67 4.06
C GLY A 184 11.40 14.56 4.59
N SER A 185 11.28 14.31 5.90
CA SER A 185 11.99 13.27 6.64
C SER A 185 11.05 12.16 7.10
N ASP A 186 11.58 11.10 7.71
CA ASP A 186 10.80 10.01 8.31
C ASP A 186 9.85 10.46 9.44
N ARG A 187 9.93 11.72 9.88
CA ARG A 187 9.07 12.29 10.94
C ARG A 187 8.01 13.26 10.41
N ALA A 188 8.01 13.55 9.11
CA ALA A 188 7.18 14.60 8.52
C ALA A 188 5.93 14.03 7.84
N TYR A 189 4.85 13.84 8.60
CA TYR A 189 3.60 13.16 8.19
C TYR A 189 2.94 13.72 6.93
N THR A 190 3.02 15.03 6.70
CA THR A 190 2.37 15.70 5.55
C THR A 190 3.22 15.69 4.29
N LYS A 191 4.48 15.22 4.37
CA LYS A 191 5.44 15.35 3.28
C LYS A 191 5.47 14.10 2.39
N PRO A 192 5.86 14.25 1.11
CA PRO A 192 5.79 13.18 0.12
C PRO A 192 6.53 11.91 0.54
N TYR A 193 7.71 12.02 1.15
CA TYR A 193 8.54 10.87 1.50
C TYR A 193 7.87 9.92 2.49
N LEU A 194 7.36 10.43 3.62
CA LEU A 194 6.68 9.59 4.61
C LEU A 194 5.32 9.11 4.08
N LYS A 195 4.57 9.96 3.37
CA LYS A 195 3.27 9.58 2.78
C LYS A 195 3.39 8.40 1.81
N VAL A 196 4.39 8.43 0.93
CA VAL A 196 4.65 7.32 -0.02
C VAL A 196 5.03 6.04 0.76
N LYS A 197 5.89 6.16 1.77
CA LYS A 197 6.33 5.02 2.59
C LYS A 197 5.19 4.39 3.40
N THR A 198 4.28 5.21 3.96
CA THR A 198 3.09 4.71 4.65
C THR A 198 2.12 4.03 3.70
N GLU A 199 1.90 4.62 2.51
CA GLU A 199 1.01 4.05 1.50
C GLU A 199 1.54 2.72 0.96
N ILE A 200 2.86 2.60 0.73
CA ILE A 200 3.51 1.32 0.39
C ILE A 200 3.19 0.27 1.46
N LYS A 201 3.42 0.60 2.73
CA LYS A 201 3.19 -0.33 3.84
C LYS A 201 1.73 -0.77 3.93
N GLU A 202 0.77 0.16 3.77
CA GLU A 202 -0.65 -0.16 3.77
C GLU A 202 -1.03 -1.11 2.62
N ILE A 203 -0.42 -0.95 1.44
CA ILE A 203 -0.64 -1.84 0.30
C ILE A 203 0.01 -3.20 0.53
N GLU A 204 1.23 -3.25 1.07
CA GLU A 204 1.91 -4.51 1.44
C GLU A 204 1.08 -5.31 2.45
N ASP A 205 0.53 -4.64 3.47
CA ASP A 205 -0.34 -5.27 4.48
C ASP A 205 -1.62 -5.82 3.82
N ARG A 206 -2.24 -5.08 2.89
CA ARG A 206 -3.41 -5.57 2.12
C ARG A 206 -3.10 -6.75 1.22
N LEU A 207 -1.97 -6.73 0.51
CA LEU A 207 -1.54 -7.86 -0.33
C LEU A 207 -1.25 -9.10 0.51
N TYR A 208 -0.74 -8.93 1.73
CA TYR A 208 -0.59 -10.02 2.69
C TYR A 208 -1.95 -10.61 3.11
N GLU A 209 -2.96 -9.78 3.38
CA GLU A 209 -4.32 -10.23 3.64
C GLU A 209 -4.93 -10.98 2.45
N ILE A 210 -4.78 -10.45 1.23
CA ILE A 210 -5.24 -11.10 -0.02
C ILE A 210 -4.63 -12.49 -0.18
N LYS A 211 -3.33 -12.64 0.11
CA LYS A 211 -2.65 -13.95 0.08
C LYS A 211 -3.28 -14.93 1.07
N SER A 212 -3.71 -14.46 2.24
CA SER A 212 -4.42 -15.29 3.22
C SER A 212 -5.82 -15.69 2.72
N TYR A 213 -6.54 -14.77 2.07
CA TYR A 213 -7.86 -15.04 1.48
C TYR A 213 -7.78 -16.06 0.34
N LYS A 214 -6.78 -15.96 -0.55
CA LYS A 214 -6.53 -16.97 -1.60
C LYS A 214 -6.36 -18.38 -1.06
N LYS A 215 -5.64 -18.52 0.06
CA LYS A 215 -5.46 -19.83 0.71
C LYS A 215 -6.77 -20.37 1.28
N SER A 216 -7.63 -19.51 1.82
CA SER A 216 -8.98 -19.90 2.25
C SER A 216 -9.84 -20.30 1.05
N TYR A 217 -9.82 -19.49 -0.02
CA TYR A 217 -10.55 -19.74 -1.25
C TYR A 217 -10.23 -21.13 -1.83
N GLU A 218 -8.95 -21.50 -1.95
CA GLU A 218 -8.57 -22.83 -2.44
C GLU A 218 -9.11 -23.96 -1.56
N LYS A 219 -9.14 -23.77 -0.24
CA LYS A 219 -9.64 -24.76 0.72
C LYS A 219 -11.16 -24.92 0.59
N ASP A 220 -11.87 -23.80 0.55
CA ASP A 220 -13.33 -23.76 0.45
C ASP A 220 -13.79 -24.27 -0.92
N PHE A 221 -13.06 -23.96 -1.99
CA PHE A 221 -13.31 -24.49 -3.33
C PHE A 221 -13.15 -26.01 -3.40
N LYS A 222 -12.08 -26.58 -2.80
CA LYS A 222 -11.90 -28.04 -2.72
C LYS A 222 -13.03 -28.71 -1.95
N ARG A 223 -13.48 -28.09 -0.86
CA ARG A 223 -14.61 -28.58 -0.07
C ARG A 223 -15.91 -28.53 -0.88
N LEU A 224 -16.16 -27.43 -1.60
CA LEU A 224 -17.32 -27.26 -2.46
C LEU A 224 -17.36 -28.32 -3.57
N ASP A 225 -16.24 -28.54 -4.27
CA ASP A 225 -16.14 -29.56 -5.32
C ASP A 225 -16.41 -30.97 -4.78
N TYR A 226 -15.84 -31.29 -3.61
CA TYR A 226 -16.11 -32.55 -2.90
C TYR A 226 -17.60 -32.70 -2.55
N ASN A 227 -18.21 -31.67 -1.97
CA ASN A 227 -19.62 -31.68 -1.58
C ASN A 227 -20.55 -31.78 -2.80
N LYS A 228 -20.24 -31.11 -3.92
CA LYS A 228 -20.97 -31.25 -5.19
C LYS A 228 -20.87 -32.66 -5.77
N LYS A 229 -19.69 -33.29 -5.72
CA LYS A 229 -19.52 -34.70 -6.12
C LYS A 229 -20.30 -35.65 -5.23
N ARG A 230 -20.25 -35.45 -3.91
CA ARG A 230 -21.01 -36.24 -2.93
C ARG A 230 -22.52 -36.10 -3.17
N GLN A 231 -23.01 -34.88 -3.34
CA GLN A 231 -24.41 -34.58 -3.68
C GLN A 231 -24.84 -35.35 -4.94
N ARG A 232 -24.04 -35.31 -6.01
CA ARG A 232 -24.34 -36.04 -7.25
C ARG A 232 -24.44 -37.55 -7.02
N SER A 233 -23.46 -38.14 -6.34
CA SER A 233 -23.46 -39.58 -6.05
C SER A 233 -24.63 -40.01 -5.16
N LEU A 234 -25.04 -39.16 -4.22
CA LEU A 234 -26.17 -39.43 -3.32
C LEU A 234 -27.50 -39.31 -4.06
N ARG A 235 -27.64 -38.32 -4.96
CA ARG A 235 -28.81 -38.21 -5.86
C ARG A 235 -28.92 -39.43 -6.78
N GLU A 236 -27.82 -39.89 -7.36
CA GLU A 236 -27.83 -41.10 -8.21
C GLU A 236 -28.24 -42.35 -7.43
N LYS A 237 -27.82 -42.48 -6.16
CA LYS A 237 -28.27 -43.57 -5.27
C LYS A 237 -29.75 -43.44 -4.93
N TYR A 238 -30.18 -42.23 -4.56
CA TYR A 238 -31.58 -41.92 -4.25
C TYR A 238 -32.50 -42.27 -5.43
N GLU A 239 -32.18 -41.83 -6.65
CA GLU A 239 -33.00 -42.14 -7.82
C GLU A 239 -33.03 -43.65 -8.10
N LYS A 240 -31.89 -44.35 -8.02
CA LYS A 240 -31.85 -45.82 -8.20
C LYS A 240 -32.69 -46.57 -7.18
N ASP A 241 -32.58 -46.20 -5.90
CA ASP A 241 -33.31 -46.89 -4.84
C ASP A 241 -34.80 -46.50 -4.81
N LYS A 242 -35.13 -45.29 -5.27
CA LYS A 242 -36.50 -44.84 -5.51
C LYS A 242 -37.14 -45.57 -6.69
N GLU A 243 -36.44 -45.69 -7.82
CA GLU A 243 -36.91 -46.47 -8.97
C GLU A 243 -37.16 -47.93 -8.59
N LYS A 244 -36.25 -48.53 -7.81
CA LYS A 244 -36.47 -49.85 -7.23
C LYS A 244 -37.73 -49.84 -6.37
N LEU A 245 -37.84 -48.98 -5.36
CA LEU A 245 -39.00 -48.93 -4.47
C LEU A 245 -40.32 -48.77 -5.24
N ASP A 246 -40.37 -47.89 -6.22
CA ASP A 246 -41.54 -47.66 -7.07
C ASP A 246 -41.88 -48.90 -7.91
N SER A 247 -40.88 -49.62 -8.41
CA SER A 247 -41.09 -50.91 -9.09
C SER A 247 -41.66 -51.98 -8.15
N TYR A 248 -41.14 -52.11 -6.93
CA TYR A 248 -41.65 -53.03 -5.90
C TYR A 248 -43.09 -52.66 -5.47
N LYS A 249 -43.38 -51.38 -5.30
CA LYS A 249 -44.73 -50.87 -4.98
C LYS A 249 -45.72 -51.15 -6.10
N LYS A 250 -45.36 -50.86 -7.37
CA LYS A 250 -46.20 -51.16 -8.55
C LYS A 250 -46.48 -52.65 -8.67
N TYR A 251 -45.47 -53.50 -8.45
CA TYR A 251 -45.64 -54.95 -8.49
C TYR A 251 -46.56 -55.46 -7.37
N ARG A 252 -46.38 -55.01 -6.12
CA ARG A 252 -47.30 -55.37 -5.00
C ARG A 252 -48.73 -54.86 -5.22
N ALA A 253 -48.90 -53.78 -5.97
CA ALA A 253 -50.21 -53.23 -6.32
C ALA A 253 -50.90 -53.99 -7.47
N ASN A 254 -50.15 -54.76 -8.27
CA ASN A 254 -50.67 -55.54 -9.39
C ASN A 254 -51.70 -56.59 -8.92
N GLN A 255 -52.76 -56.76 -9.70
CA GLN A 255 -53.86 -57.66 -9.39
C GLN A 255 -53.38 -59.12 -9.34
N ASN A 256 -52.49 -59.51 -10.26
CA ASN A 256 -51.91 -60.86 -10.31
C ASN A 256 -51.17 -61.22 -9.02
N TYR A 257 -50.42 -60.27 -8.43
CA TYR A 257 -49.73 -60.51 -7.15
C TYR A 257 -50.69 -60.59 -5.96
N LYS A 258 -51.75 -59.78 -5.93
CA LYS A 258 -52.78 -59.88 -4.89
C LYS A 258 -53.49 -61.23 -4.93
N ASP A 259 -53.79 -61.71 -6.14
CA ASP A 259 -54.37 -63.03 -6.34
C ASP A 259 -53.37 -64.12 -5.97
N TYR A 260 -52.10 -64.02 -6.40
CA TYR A 260 -51.02 -64.93 -5.99
C TYR A 260 -50.91 -65.03 -4.47
N LYS A 261 -50.80 -63.89 -3.76
CA LYS A 261 -50.71 -63.84 -2.29
C LYS A 261 -51.94 -64.43 -1.61
N LYS A 262 -53.14 -64.15 -2.14
CA LYS A 262 -54.39 -64.72 -1.62
C LYS A 262 -54.39 -66.25 -1.75
N TRP A 263 -54.00 -66.77 -2.91
CA TRP A 263 -53.92 -68.21 -3.16
C TRP A 263 -52.79 -68.88 -2.36
N THR A 264 -51.66 -68.22 -2.11
CA THR A 264 -50.61 -68.74 -1.21
C THR A 264 -51.05 -68.78 0.24
N ASP A 265 -51.78 -67.77 0.72
CA ASP A 265 -52.35 -67.75 2.07
C ASP A 265 -53.43 -68.84 2.23
N GLU A 266 -54.26 -69.04 1.20
CA GLU A 266 -55.22 -70.14 1.14
C GLU A 266 -54.51 -71.50 1.10
N LEU A 267 -53.42 -71.64 0.34
CA LEU A 267 -52.59 -72.84 0.31
C LEU A 267 -51.98 -73.14 1.69
N TYR A 268 -51.50 -72.12 2.40
CA TYR A 268 -50.97 -72.27 3.75
C TYR A 268 -52.05 -72.77 4.72
N LYS A 269 -53.24 -72.15 4.72
CA LYS A 269 -54.39 -72.57 5.54
C LYS A 269 -54.86 -73.98 5.19
N ILE A 270 -54.85 -74.35 3.91
CA ILE A 270 -55.22 -75.69 3.45
C ILE A 270 -54.16 -76.71 3.86
N ASN A 271 -52.87 -76.37 3.78
CA ASN A 271 -51.80 -77.23 4.28
C ASN A 271 -51.89 -77.46 5.79
N GLU A 272 -52.18 -76.42 6.57
CA GLU A 272 -52.45 -76.52 8.01
C GLU A 272 -53.69 -77.39 8.29
N SER A 273 -54.77 -77.16 7.54
CA SER A 273 -56.01 -77.95 7.64
C SER A 273 -55.77 -79.41 7.29
N ILE A 274 -55.00 -79.71 6.24
CA ILE A 274 -54.59 -81.07 5.86
C ILE A 274 -53.78 -81.71 6.98
N GLY A 275 -52.86 -80.96 7.62
CA GLY A 275 -52.07 -81.43 8.76
C GLY A 275 -52.93 -81.96 9.92
N SER A 276 -54.13 -81.42 10.12
CA SER A 276 -55.08 -81.88 11.15
C SER A 276 -55.75 -83.25 10.87
N TYR A 277 -55.56 -83.83 9.67
CA TYR A 277 -56.09 -85.15 9.26
C TYR A 277 -54.98 -86.21 9.12
N SER A 278 -53.92 -86.10 9.92
CA SER A 278 -52.78 -87.02 9.91
C SER A 278 -53.14 -88.48 10.20
N ASP A 279 -54.26 -88.73 10.89
CA ASP A 279 -54.81 -90.04 11.23
C ASP A 279 -55.31 -90.84 10.01
N VAL A 280 -55.48 -90.18 8.87
CA VAL A 280 -56.02 -90.75 7.63
C VAL A 280 -55.00 -90.76 6.48
N PHE A 281 -53.76 -90.35 6.75
CA PHE A 281 -52.69 -90.31 5.75
C PHE A 281 -52.27 -91.73 5.36
N GLY A 282 -52.25 -92.01 4.05
CA GLY A 282 -51.85 -93.31 3.51
C GLY A 282 -52.96 -94.37 3.45
N LEU A 283 -54.19 -94.05 3.88
CA LEU A 283 -55.35 -94.90 3.62
C LEU A 283 -55.80 -94.72 2.15
N ASP A 284 -56.16 -95.81 1.49
CA ASP A 284 -56.57 -95.84 0.09
C ASP A 284 -58.01 -96.35 -0.10
N GLU A 285 -58.54 -96.22 -1.32
CA GLU A 285 -59.91 -96.65 -1.62
C GLU A 285 -60.09 -98.17 -1.42
N GLU A 286 -59.02 -98.95 -1.58
CA GLU A 286 -58.97 -100.40 -1.30
C GLU A 286 -59.16 -100.72 0.18
N TYR A 287 -58.56 -99.94 1.09
CA TYR A 287 -58.75 -100.10 2.53
C TYR A 287 -60.24 -100.02 2.93
N PHE A 288 -60.97 -99.02 2.43
CA PHE A 288 -62.40 -98.89 2.74
C PHE A 288 -63.28 -99.92 2.04
N LEU A 289 -62.90 -100.39 0.85
CA LEU A 289 -63.57 -101.49 0.13
C LEU A 289 -63.43 -102.83 0.88
N SER A 290 -62.27 -103.08 1.49
CA SER A 290 -62.05 -104.28 2.30
C SER A 290 -62.92 -104.30 3.57
N LEU A 291 -63.08 -103.15 4.23
CA LEU A 291 -63.96 -102.97 5.39
C LEU A 291 -65.45 -103.09 5.03
N GLU A 292 -65.87 -102.58 3.87
CA GLU A 292 -67.25 -102.69 3.38
C GLU A 292 -67.61 -104.14 3.02
N LYS A 293 -66.67 -104.90 2.48
CA LYS A 293 -66.80 -106.34 2.19
C LYS A 293 -66.97 -107.17 3.47
N ASN A 294 -66.25 -106.81 4.54
CA ASN A 294 -66.36 -107.45 5.85
C ASN A 294 -67.69 -107.14 6.56
N LEU A 295 -68.23 -105.92 6.44
CA LEU A 295 -69.55 -105.55 6.98
C LEU A 295 -70.73 -106.16 6.19
N GLY A 296 -70.54 -106.47 4.90
CA GLY A 296 -71.56 -107.07 4.03
C GLY A 296 -71.83 -108.57 4.25
N GLN A 297 -70.89 -109.33 4.84
CA GLN A 297 -71.01 -110.78 5.01
C GLN A 297 -71.87 -111.22 6.21
N SER A 298 -72.26 -110.34 7.15
CA SER A 298 -73.09 -110.71 8.31
C SER A 298 -74.62 -110.70 8.06
N LYS A 299 -75.09 -110.30 6.85
CA LYS A 299 -76.51 -110.02 6.58
C LYS A 299 -77.33 -111.13 5.87
N LYS A 300 -76.80 -112.33 5.61
CA LYS A 300 -77.53 -113.39 4.89
C LYS A 300 -77.47 -114.77 5.59
N SER A 301 -78.33 -114.99 6.59
CA SER A 301 -78.80 -116.35 6.94
C SER A 301 -80.15 -116.30 7.67
N HIS A 302 -81.19 -116.37 6.83
CA HIS A 302 -82.54 -116.92 7.03
C HIS A 302 -83.44 -116.47 8.19
N SER A 303 -84.56 -115.86 7.77
CA SER A 303 -85.71 -115.42 8.51
C SER A 303 -86.97 -116.24 8.16
N SER A 304 -87.99 -116.06 9.00
CA SER A 304 -89.42 -116.08 8.68
C SER A 304 -90.12 -117.39 8.27
N ASN A 305 -90.17 -118.41 9.14
CA ASN A 305 -91.29 -119.38 9.09
C ASN A 305 -91.71 -120.02 10.44
N THR A 306 -91.19 -119.59 11.58
CA THR A 306 -91.48 -120.22 12.89
C THR A 306 -92.67 -119.60 13.66
N LYS A 307 -93.21 -118.46 13.23
CA LYS A 307 -94.32 -117.77 13.92
C LYS A 307 -95.70 -118.42 13.69
N TYR A 308 -95.91 -119.08 12.55
CA TYR A 308 -97.18 -119.71 12.20
C TYR A 308 -97.41 -121.08 12.87
N ILE A 309 -96.32 -121.80 13.20
CA ILE A 309 -96.39 -123.12 13.83
C ILE A 309 -96.86 -123.03 15.30
N VAL A 310 -96.47 -121.98 16.01
CA VAL A 310 -96.89 -121.74 17.40
C VAL A 310 -98.36 -121.31 17.48
N PHE A 311 -98.86 -120.59 16.48
CA PHE A 311 -100.26 -120.13 16.43
C PHE A 311 -101.25 -121.29 16.22
N ILE A 312 -100.90 -122.27 15.37
CA ILE A 312 -101.73 -123.46 15.13
C ILE A 312 -101.77 -124.38 16.36
N GLN A 313 -100.66 -124.53 17.08
CA GLN A 313 -100.62 -125.36 18.30
C GLN A 313 -101.47 -124.79 19.44
N VAL A 314 -101.51 -123.46 19.61
CA VAL A 314 -102.35 -122.82 20.62
C VAL A 314 -103.85 -122.97 20.29
N LEU A 315 -104.22 -122.95 19.01
CA LEU A 315 -105.60 -123.13 18.56
C LEU A 315 -106.09 -124.59 18.69
N LEU A 316 -105.17 -125.56 18.57
CA LEU A 316 -105.47 -126.99 18.74
C LEU A 316 -105.69 -127.36 20.22
N PHE A 317 -104.89 -126.81 21.12
CA PHE A 317 -105.00 -127.09 22.56
C PHE A 317 -106.20 -126.37 23.22
N THR A 318 -106.64 -125.21 22.71
CA THR A 318 -107.87 -124.56 23.18
C THR A 318 -109.13 -125.30 22.73
N PHE A 319 -109.12 -125.93 21.54
CA PHE A 319 -110.22 -126.77 21.06
C PHE A 319 -110.33 -128.11 21.82
N LEU A 320 -109.19 -128.77 22.12
CA LEU A 320 -109.16 -130.00 22.93
C LEU A 320 -109.56 -129.78 24.39
N GLY A 321 -109.34 -128.58 24.94
CA GLY A 321 -109.75 -128.21 26.30
C GLY A 321 -111.26 -128.01 26.49
N PHE A 322 -112.03 -127.76 25.42
CA PHE A 322 -113.46 -127.43 25.51
C PHE A 322 -114.39 -128.66 25.42
N SER A 323 -113.91 -129.81 24.93
CA SER A 323 -114.76 -130.98 24.67
C SER A 323 -114.71 -132.11 25.71
N ILE A 324 -113.83 -132.08 26.71
CA ILE A 324 -113.74 -133.18 27.70
C ILE A 324 -113.49 -132.62 29.11
N ASN A 325 -114.55 -132.57 29.92
CA ASN A 325 -114.68 -131.85 31.20
C ASN A 325 -113.84 -132.42 32.38
N LYS A 326 -112.58 -132.84 32.18
CA LYS A 326 -111.74 -133.39 33.28
C LYS A 326 -110.22 -133.10 33.29
N TYR A 327 -109.66 -132.24 32.41
CA TYR A 327 -108.18 -132.04 32.33
C TYR A 327 -107.68 -130.58 32.16
N PHE A 328 -107.98 -129.69 33.13
CA PHE A 328 -107.61 -128.25 33.07
C PHE A 328 -106.09 -127.93 33.21
N TYR A 329 -105.26 -128.88 33.68
CA TYR A 329 -103.85 -128.63 33.99
C TYR A 329 -102.92 -128.50 32.76
N LEU A 330 -103.36 -128.86 31.56
CA LEU A 330 -102.56 -128.75 30.34
C LEU A 330 -102.34 -127.30 29.88
N LEU A 331 -103.19 -126.36 30.30
CA LEU A 331 -103.11 -124.96 29.90
C LEU A 331 -101.92 -124.22 30.54
N ALA A 332 -101.53 -124.61 31.76
CA ALA A 332 -100.43 -124.00 32.52
C ALA A 332 -99.04 -124.30 31.95
N LEU A 333 -98.83 -125.44 31.26
CA LEU A 333 -97.53 -125.81 30.70
C LEU A 333 -97.17 -125.01 29.44
N SER A 334 -98.17 -124.55 28.69
CA SER A 334 -97.97 -123.79 27.43
C SER A 334 -97.35 -122.40 27.66
N PHE A 335 -97.68 -121.75 28.78
CA PHE A 335 -97.17 -120.42 29.11
C PHE A 335 -95.69 -120.43 29.52
N MET A 336 -95.20 -121.53 30.11
CA MET A 336 -93.81 -121.60 30.59
C MET A 336 -92.79 -121.70 29.44
N LEU A 337 -93.16 -122.36 28.33
CA LEU A 337 -92.26 -122.54 27.17
C LEU A 337 -92.07 -121.26 26.34
N VAL A 338 -93.07 -120.37 26.30
CA VAL A 338 -92.98 -119.10 25.55
C VAL A 338 -92.05 -118.10 26.24
N PHE A 339 -91.99 -118.11 27.57
CA PHE A 339 -91.19 -117.14 28.34
C PHE A 339 -89.67 -117.35 28.18
N ILE A 340 -89.20 -118.58 28.07
CA ILE A 340 -87.77 -118.91 27.93
C ILE A 340 -87.20 -118.48 26.56
N PHE A 341 -88.02 -118.44 25.50
CA PHE A 341 -87.57 -118.09 24.14
C PHE A 341 -87.32 -116.57 23.94
N LEU A 342 -88.06 -115.71 24.65
CA LEU A 342 -87.97 -114.25 24.49
C LEU A 342 -86.65 -113.65 25.04
N ILE A 343 -86.09 -114.23 26.11
CA ILE A 343 -84.88 -113.70 26.78
C ILE A 343 -83.62 -113.87 25.91
N ASN A 344 -83.54 -114.92 25.09
CA ASN A 344 -82.34 -115.19 24.27
C ASN A 344 -82.21 -114.32 23.01
N SER A 345 -83.26 -113.56 22.64
CA SER A 345 -83.29 -112.83 21.36
C SER A 345 -82.73 -111.39 21.42
N THR A 346 -82.54 -110.79 22.60
CA THR A 346 -82.17 -109.36 22.74
C THR A 346 -80.67 -109.08 22.86
N LYS A 347 -79.84 -110.07 23.21
CA LYS A 347 -78.40 -109.89 23.46
C LYS A 347 -77.51 -109.82 22.20
N LYS A 348 -78.03 -110.10 21.01
CA LYS A 348 -77.24 -110.21 19.76
C LYS A 348 -77.31 -108.98 18.83
N THR A 349 -78.10 -107.96 19.17
CA THR A 349 -78.40 -106.80 18.29
C THR A 349 -77.65 -105.51 18.62
N GLU A 350 -76.96 -105.40 19.76
CA GLU A 350 -76.24 -104.17 20.15
C GLU A 350 -74.82 -104.06 19.52
N ASP A 351 -74.07 -105.15 19.41
CA ASP A 351 -72.69 -105.10 18.88
C ASP A 351 -72.59 -104.63 17.41
N SER A 352 -73.57 -104.96 16.56
CA SER A 352 -73.50 -104.64 15.13
C SER A 352 -73.70 -103.15 14.79
N ARG A 353 -74.18 -102.30 15.72
CA ARG A 353 -74.43 -100.87 15.44
C ARG A 353 -73.20 -99.99 15.68
N ASN A 354 -72.26 -100.42 16.54
CA ASN A 354 -71.13 -99.59 16.95
C ASN A 354 -70.04 -99.52 15.87
N ASP A 355 -69.76 -100.64 15.20
CA ASP A 355 -68.76 -100.73 14.12
C ASP A 355 -69.14 -99.92 12.87
N LEU A 356 -70.44 -99.86 12.53
CA LEU A 356 -70.92 -99.08 11.39
C LEU A 356 -70.78 -97.56 11.60
N SER A 357 -70.91 -97.10 12.84
CA SER A 357 -70.76 -95.68 13.20
C SER A 357 -69.30 -95.23 13.11
N GLN A 358 -68.36 -96.07 13.56
CA GLN A 358 -66.93 -95.79 13.44
C GLN A 358 -66.47 -95.79 11.97
N TYR A 359 -66.93 -96.76 11.18
CA TYR A 359 -66.68 -96.81 9.73
C TYR A 359 -67.14 -95.54 9.02
N ASN A 360 -68.38 -95.09 9.28
CA ASN A 360 -68.93 -93.89 8.65
C ASN A 360 -68.18 -92.62 9.05
N LYS A 361 -67.73 -92.49 10.31
CA LYS A 361 -66.91 -91.35 10.77
C LYS A 361 -65.54 -91.33 10.11
N LEU A 362 -64.86 -92.47 10.03
CA LEU A 362 -63.53 -92.59 9.41
C LEU A 362 -63.61 -92.32 7.89
N ARG A 363 -64.61 -92.89 7.22
CA ARG A 363 -64.85 -92.67 5.78
C ARG A 363 -65.22 -91.22 5.49
N ALA A 364 -66.02 -90.56 6.34
CA ALA A 364 -66.33 -89.14 6.20
C ALA A 364 -65.08 -88.25 6.35
N ARG A 365 -64.18 -88.57 7.30
CA ARG A 365 -62.89 -87.87 7.44
C ARG A 365 -61.98 -88.10 6.24
N PHE A 366 -61.89 -89.33 5.73
CA PHE A 366 -61.09 -89.65 4.54
C PHE A 366 -61.59 -88.92 3.29
N LEU A 367 -62.90 -88.88 3.06
CA LEU A 367 -63.50 -88.15 1.94
C LEU A 367 -63.21 -86.64 2.04
N LYS A 368 -63.21 -86.08 3.25
CA LYS A 368 -62.86 -84.67 3.49
C LYS A 368 -61.36 -84.39 3.30
N TYR A 369 -60.49 -85.32 3.70
CA TYR A 369 -59.06 -85.26 3.39
C TYR A 369 -58.81 -85.31 1.87
N LYS A 370 -59.48 -86.23 1.15
CA LYS A 370 -59.40 -86.33 -0.32
C LYS A 370 -59.90 -85.07 -1.02
N SER A 371 -60.97 -84.44 -0.52
CA SER A 371 -61.46 -83.17 -1.07
C SER A 371 -60.48 -82.03 -0.82
N LEU A 372 -59.90 -81.92 0.38
CA LEU A 372 -58.89 -80.91 0.71
C LEU A 372 -57.60 -81.09 -0.10
N LYS A 373 -57.17 -82.34 -0.35
CA LYS A 373 -56.02 -82.64 -1.22
C LYS A 373 -56.27 -82.22 -2.66
N LYS A 374 -57.47 -82.46 -3.18
CA LYS A 374 -57.87 -82.03 -4.53
C LYS A 374 -58.00 -80.50 -4.63
N GLU A 375 -58.41 -79.84 -3.55
CA GLU A 375 -58.45 -78.39 -3.45
C GLU A 375 -57.04 -77.79 -3.40
N LYS A 376 -56.12 -78.42 -2.65
CA LYS A 376 -54.69 -78.09 -2.66
C LYS A 376 -54.09 -78.19 -4.07
N GLU A 377 -54.29 -79.30 -4.78
CA GLU A 377 -53.80 -79.48 -6.16
C GLU A 377 -54.32 -78.38 -7.09
N LYS A 378 -55.60 -78.01 -6.98
CA LYS A 378 -56.16 -76.90 -7.77
C LYS A 378 -55.51 -75.55 -7.44
N ILE A 379 -55.22 -75.28 -6.18
CA ILE A 379 -54.57 -74.03 -5.78
C ILE A 379 -53.11 -74.01 -6.25
N GLU A 380 -52.41 -75.14 -6.16
CA GLU A 380 -51.06 -75.30 -6.71
C GLU A 380 -51.05 -75.10 -8.23
N ASP A 381 -52.05 -75.61 -8.95
CA ASP A 381 -52.24 -75.37 -10.39
C ASP A 381 -52.48 -73.89 -10.68
N VAL A 382 -53.39 -73.22 -9.94
CA VAL A 382 -53.65 -71.78 -10.10
C VAL A 382 -52.40 -70.96 -9.83
N LEU A 383 -51.64 -71.29 -8.79
CA LEU A 383 -50.35 -70.64 -8.48
C LEU A 383 -49.32 -70.87 -9.59
N SER A 384 -49.29 -72.06 -10.20
CA SER A 384 -48.39 -72.35 -11.34
C SER A 384 -48.77 -71.55 -12.61
N ILE A 385 -50.06 -71.32 -12.84
CA ILE A 385 -50.57 -70.52 -13.96
C ILE A 385 -50.24 -69.05 -13.75
N LEU A 386 -50.50 -68.51 -12.55
CA LEU A 386 -50.14 -67.14 -12.19
C LEU A 386 -48.63 -66.91 -12.33
N ARG A 387 -47.81 -67.85 -11.85
CA ARG A 387 -46.35 -67.80 -12.00
C ARG A 387 -45.90 -67.78 -13.46
N ASN A 388 -46.54 -68.54 -14.35
CA ASN A 388 -46.22 -68.56 -15.77
C ASN A 388 -46.72 -67.33 -16.53
N GLN A 389 -47.78 -66.67 -16.06
CA GLN A 389 -48.25 -65.39 -16.59
C GLN A 389 -47.31 -64.25 -16.19
N ASP A 390 -46.84 -64.23 -14.93
CA ASP A 390 -45.92 -63.21 -14.43
C ASP A 390 -44.54 -63.23 -15.14
N ILE A 391 -44.04 -64.41 -15.55
CA ILE A 391 -42.78 -64.54 -16.32
C ILE A 391 -42.86 -63.85 -17.70
N LYS A 392 -44.07 -63.67 -18.27
CA LYS A 392 -44.25 -63.06 -19.59
C LYS A 392 -44.46 -61.54 -19.57
N ASP A 393 -44.99 -60.99 -18.48
CA ASP A 393 -45.31 -59.56 -18.37
C ASP A 393 -44.23 -58.73 -17.65
N CYS A 394 -43.26 -59.36 -16.99
CA CYS A 394 -42.16 -58.68 -16.28
C CYS A 394 -40.83 -58.80 -17.06
N GLU A 395 -40.40 -57.73 -17.72
CA GLU A 395 -39.03 -57.62 -18.32
C GLU A 395 -37.91 -57.52 -17.26
N SER A 396 -38.25 -57.50 -15.97
CA SER A 396 -37.30 -57.41 -14.86
C SER A 396 -37.13 -58.77 -14.19
N THR A 397 -35.93 -59.34 -14.31
CA THR A 397 -35.47 -60.51 -13.55
C THR A 397 -35.39 -60.17 -12.05
N PHE A 398 -36.49 -60.32 -11.32
CA PHE A 398 -36.48 -60.30 -9.86
C PHE A 398 -36.38 -61.73 -9.33
N ASP A 399 -35.41 -61.99 -8.45
CA ASP A 399 -35.38 -63.22 -7.68
C ASP A 399 -36.50 -63.17 -6.63
N LEU A 400 -37.40 -64.15 -6.63
CA LEU A 400 -38.62 -64.16 -5.81
C LEU A 400 -38.31 -64.16 -4.30
N GLU A 401 -37.16 -64.73 -3.89
CA GLU A 401 -36.70 -64.75 -2.49
C GLU A 401 -36.29 -63.38 -1.96
N ASP A 402 -35.73 -62.51 -2.81
CA ASP A 402 -35.38 -61.13 -2.44
C ASP A 402 -36.62 -60.23 -2.35
N PHE A 403 -37.71 -60.59 -3.04
CA PHE A 403 -38.94 -59.79 -3.11
C PHE A 403 -39.83 -59.95 -1.86
N GLU A 404 -39.97 -61.17 -1.33
CA GLU A 404 -40.75 -61.42 -0.11
C GLU A 404 -40.10 -60.81 1.13
N ASN A 405 -38.76 -60.74 1.15
CA ASN A 405 -37.97 -60.16 2.24
C ASN A 405 -37.69 -58.65 2.07
N TYR A 406 -38.16 -58.01 0.99
CA TYR A 406 -37.95 -56.57 0.78
C TYR A 406 -38.85 -55.73 1.70
N ASP A 407 -38.21 -55.03 2.63
CA ASP A 407 -38.86 -54.16 3.61
C ASP A 407 -39.06 -52.74 3.03
N ILE A 408 -40.31 -52.45 2.66
CA ILE A 408 -40.72 -51.17 2.08
C ILE A 408 -40.56 -50.02 3.09
N GLU A 409 -40.91 -50.24 4.36
CA GLU A 409 -40.85 -49.20 5.39
C GLU A 409 -39.41 -48.80 5.67
N LYS A 410 -38.51 -49.79 5.76
CA LYS A 410 -37.06 -49.55 5.87
C LYS A 410 -36.49 -48.87 4.63
N ALA A 411 -36.97 -49.21 3.43
CA ALA A 411 -36.55 -48.55 2.20
C ALA A 411 -37.02 -47.08 2.12
N GLU A 412 -38.25 -46.79 2.57
CA GLU A 412 -38.77 -45.41 2.70
C GLU A 412 -37.95 -44.59 3.70
N LEU A 413 -37.66 -45.16 4.88
CA LEU A 413 -36.80 -44.51 5.88
C LEU A 413 -35.39 -44.22 5.35
N ASN A 414 -34.82 -45.12 4.54
CA ASN A 414 -33.52 -44.88 3.90
C ASN A 414 -33.59 -43.75 2.86
N LEU A 415 -34.69 -43.65 2.09
CA LEU A 415 -34.90 -42.55 1.14
C LEU A 415 -35.06 -41.20 1.86
N ASP A 416 -35.79 -41.17 2.98
CA ASP A 416 -35.91 -39.98 3.82
C ASP A 416 -34.54 -39.57 4.40
N SER A 417 -33.75 -40.54 4.86
CA SER A 417 -32.37 -40.28 5.30
C SER A 417 -31.50 -39.71 4.17
N TYR A 418 -31.68 -40.13 2.92
CA TYR A 418 -30.97 -39.55 1.79
C TYR A 418 -31.40 -38.11 1.49
N LEU A 419 -32.69 -37.79 1.64
CA LEU A 419 -33.19 -36.42 1.50
C LEU A 419 -32.63 -35.49 2.58
N ASP A 420 -32.62 -35.94 3.84
CA ASP A 420 -32.02 -35.19 4.95
C ASP A 420 -30.52 -34.91 4.73
N ASP A 421 -29.78 -35.91 4.23
CA ASP A 421 -28.37 -35.76 3.93
C ASP A 421 -28.14 -34.85 2.70
N LEU A 422 -29.02 -34.90 1.70
CA LEU A 422 -28.99 -33.97 0.57
C LEU A 422 -29.22 -32.54 1.03
N ASP A 423 -30.18 -32.29 1.92
CA ASP A 423 -30.45 -30.96 2.46
C ASP A 423 -29.29 -30.40 3.27
N LYS A 424 -28.67 -31.22 4.14
CA LYS A 424 -27.44 -30.83 4.84
C LYS A 424 -26.33 -30.44 3.86
N ILE A 425 -26.11 -31.25 2.83
CA ILE A 425 -25.09 -30.97 1.80
C ILE A 425 -25.43 -29.69 1.02
N ASN A 426 -26.71 -29.44 0.70
CA ASN A 426 -27.14 -28.22 0.00
C ASN A 426 -26.88 -26.95 0.83
N VAL A 427 -27.12 -27.01 2.13
CA VAL A 427 -26.82 -25.91 3.06
C VAL A 427 -25.31 -25.64 3.11
N GLU A 428 -24.48 -26.69 3.17
CA GLU A 428 -23.03 -26.54 3.12
C GLU A 428 -22.55 -25.94 1.79
N ILE A 429 -23.07 -26.42 0.66
CA ILE A 429 -22.76 -25.90 -0.69
C ILE A 429 -23.11 -24.41 -0.76
N SER A 430 -24.30 -24.02 -0.32
CA SER A 430 -24.76 -22.62 -0.37
C SER A 430 -23.89 -21.71 0.50
N ARG A 431 -23.44 -22.21 1.67
CA ARG A 431 -22.53 -21.48 2.55
C ARG A 431 -21.15 -21.30 1.92
N ASP A 432 -20.59 -22.37 1.34
CA ASP A 432 -19.28 -22.33 0.70
C ASP A 432 -19.32 -21.42 -0.55
N GLU A 433 -20.38 -21.47 -1.37
CA GLU A 433 -20.59 -20.57 -2.51
C GLU A 433 -20.64 -19.10 -2.08
N LYS A 434 -21.39 -18.77 -1.02
CA LYS A 434 -21.44 -17.41 -0.48
C LYS A 434 -20.07 -16.92 0.01
N ASN A 435 -19.30 -17.78 0.67
CA ASN A 435 -17.97 -17.44 1.14
C ASN A 435 -17.02 -17.19 -0.05
N LEU A 436 -17.07 -18.01 -1.10
CA LEU A 436 -16.23 -17.84 -2.28
C LEU A 436 -16.49 -16.51 -2.99
N VAL A 437 -17.76 -16.13 -3.19
CA VAL A 437 -18.12 -14.83 -3.80
C VAL A 437 -17.57 -13.67 -2.96
N SER A 438 -17.72 -13.74 -1.63
CA SER A 438 -17.21 -12.68 -0.73
C SER A 438 -15.69 -12.57 -0.71
N ILE A 439 -14.99 -13.66 -1.05
CA ILE A 439 -13.53 -13.69 -1.15
C ILE A 439 -13.09 -13.20 -2.54
N GLU A 440 -13.81 -13.54 -3.61
CA GLU A 440 -13.55 -13.03 -4.97
C GLU A 440 -13.61 -11.49 -5.02
N GLU A 441 -14.64 -10.87 -4.43
CA GLU A 441 -14.74 -9.40 -4.32
C GLU A 441 -13.52 -8.77 -3.62
N LYS A 442 -12.91 -9.47 -2.65
CA LYS A 442 -11.73 -8.99 -1.92
C LYS A 442 -10.42 -9.21 -2.66
N ILE A 443 -10.39 -10.11 -3.64
CA ILE A 443 -9.20 -10.43 -4.44
C ILE A 443 -9.17 -9.61 -5.74
N GLU A 444 -10.32 -9.10 -6.18
CA GLU A 444 -10.47 -8.36 -7.45
C GLU A 444 -9.43 -7.25 -7.63
N ASP A 445 -9.18 -6.46 -6.58
CA ASP A 445 -8.26 -5.31 -6.60
C ASP A 445 -6.77 -5.68 -6.55
N GLU A 446 -6.40 -6.97 -6.48
CA GLU A 446 -5.00 -7.38 -6.29
C GLU A 446 -4.07 -6.84 -7.38
N VAL A 447 -4.50 -6.91 -8.64
CA VAL A 447 -3.69 -6.45 -9.78
C VAL A 447 -3.42 -4.96 -9.66
N ASP A 448 -4.46 -4.16 -9.36
CA ASP A 448 -4.34 -2.72 -9.19
C ASP A 448 -3.46 -2.35 -7.99
N LEU A 449 -3.53 -3.12 -6.89
CA LEU A 449 -2.68 -2.94 -5.72
C LEU A 449 -1.21 -3.23 -6.04
N VAL A 450 -0.91 -4.29 -6.80
CA VAL A 450 0.45 -4.62 -7.22
C VAL A 450 1.03 -3.54 -8.13
N ASP A 451 0.25 -3.09 -9.12
CA ASP A 451 0.68 -2.01 -10.02
C ASP A 451 0.91 -0.71 -9.26
N ARG A 452 0.03 -0.39 -8.31
CA ARG A 452 0.17 0.78 -7.44
C ARG A 452 1.40 0.67 -6.54
N LEU A 453 1.68 -0.49 -5.98
CA LEU A 453 2.87 -0.75 -5.17
C LEU A 453 4.13 -0.46 -6.00
N HIS A 454 4.23 -1.07 -7.18
CA HIS A 454 5.39 -0.91 -8.06
C HIS A 454 5.62 0.56 -8.47
N PHE A 455 4.53 1.30 -8.73
CA PHE A 455 4.59 2.73 -8.99
C PHE A 455 5.12 3.53 -7.79
N LEU A 456 4.62 3.23 -6.59
CA LEU A 456 5.04 3.93 -5.36
C LEU A 456 6.48 3.61 -4.98
N GLU A 457 6.94 2.36 -5.15
CA GLU A 457 8.32 1.97 -4.93
C GLU A 457 9.28 2.74 -5.84
N ASN A 458 8.97 2.81 -7.14
CA ASN A 458 9.75 3.62 -8.09
C ASN A 458 9.79 5.09 -7.67
N LYS A 459 8.64 5.63 -7.23
CA LYS A 459 8.54 7.01 -6.73
C LYS A 459 9.34 7.22 -5.45
N LEU A 460 9.41 6.24 -4.55
CA LEU A 460 10.22 6.30 -3.34
C LEU A 460 11.71 6.37 -3.70
N VAL A 461 12.15 5.50 -4.61
CA VAL A 461 13.53 5.49 -5.13
C VAL A 461 13.90 6.83 -5.75
N GLU A 462 13.00 7.43 -6.55
CA GLU A 462 13.22 8.78 -7.10
C GLU A 462 13.41 9.84 -6.00
N ILE A 463 12.57 9.81 -4.96
CA ILE A 463 12.66 10.77 -3.84
C ILE A 463 13.99 10.56 -3.09
N GLU A 464 14.40 9.33 -2.85
CA GLU A 464 15.67 9.02 -2.19
C GLU A 464 16.89 9.45 -3.01
N ASN A 465 16.86 9.20 -4.32
CA ASN A 465 17.89 9.68 -5.25
C ASN A 465 17.98 11.21 -5.23
N LYS A 466 16.84 11.92 -5.25
CA LYS A 466 16.80 13.39 -5.13
C LYS A 466 17.40 13.86 -3.80
N LYS A 467 17.07 13.20 -2.69
CA LYS A 467 17.64 13.53 -1.36
C LYS A 467 19.15 13.31 -1.34
N ARG A 468 19.64 12.19 -1.89
CA ARG A 468 21.08 11.89 -1.99
C ARG A 468 21.80 12.94 -2.84
N ALA A 469 21.26 13.29 -4.00
CA ALA A 469 21.84 14.32 -4.88
C ALA A 469 21.90 15.70 -4.21
N ILE A 470 20.84 16.11 -3.50
CA ILE A 470 20.82 17.37 -2.74
C ILE A 470 21.90 17.36 -1.65
N ASN A 471 22.01 16.28 -0.89
CA ASN A 471 23.02 16.18 0.17
C ASN A 471 24.45 16.20 -0.38
N LEU A 472 24.70 15.51 -1.50
CA LEU A 472 25.99 15.54 -2.18
C LEU A 472 26.34 16.96 -2.66
N ALA A 473 25.40 17.65 -3.30
CA ALA A 473 25.62 19.03 -3.73
C ALA A 473 25.95 19.94 -2.52
N LYS A 474 25.25 19.76 -1.39
CA LYS A 474 25.52 20.53 -0.17
C LYS A 474 26.90 20.23 0.42
N SER A 475 27.35 18.97 0.46
CA SER A 475 28.67 18.63 0.99
C SER A 475 29.77 19.21 0.11
N THR A 476 29.66 19.06 -1.21
CA THR A 476 30.64 19.62 -2.16
C THR A 476 30.73 21.15 -2.06
N ILE A 477 29.59 21.86 -1.97
CA ILE A 477 29.62 23.32 -1.78
C ILE A 477 30.31 23.70 -0.46
N LYS A 478 30.07 22.94 0.62
CA LYS A 478 30.72 23.20 1.91
C LYS A 478 32.21 22.95 1.88
N GLU A 479 32.65 21.87 1.22
CA GLU A 479 34.07 21.56 1.04
C GLU A 479 34.79 22.69 0.31
N ILE A 480 34.21 23.23 -0.76
CA ILE A 480 34.77 24.40 -1.49
C ILE A 480 34.85 25.64 -0.58
N ILE A 481 33.82 25.90 0.23
CA ILE A 481 33.86 27.01 1.20
C ILE A 481 34.97 26.81 2.24
N ASP A 482 35.14 25.58 2.73
CA ASP A 482 36.14 25.24 3.74
C ASP A 482 37.57 25.31 3.18
N GLU A 483 37.79 24.97 1.90
CA GLU A 483 39.07 25.16 1.21
C GLU A 483 39.48 26.64 1.13
N ASN A 484 38.51 27.55 0.93
CA ASN A 484 38.73 29.00 0.90
C ASN A 484 39.02 29.63 2.29
N ARG A 485 38.99 28.87 3.39
CA ARG A 485 39.36 29.40 4.73
C ARG A 485 40.86 29.71 4.88
N ASN A 486 41.72 29.19 3.99
CA ASN A 486 43.14 29.56 3.97
C ASN A 486 43.34 31.05 3.66
N ASP A 487 42.47 31.64 2.82
CA ASP A 487 42.54 33.05 2.45
C ASP A 487 42.20 33.97 3.62
N PHE A 488 41.22 33.58 4.46
CA PHE A 488 40.91 34.29 5.70
C PHE A 488 42.07 34.25 6.71
N THR A 489 42.88 33.20 6.70
CA THR A 489 44.06 33.11 7.56
C THR A 489 45.15 34.08 7.10
N ASN A 490 45.38 34.19 5.79
CA ASN A 490 46.33 35.14 5.21
C ASN A 490 45.88 36.59 5.40
N LEU A 491 44.60 36.89 5.14
CA LEU A 491 43.97 38.17 5.41
C LEU A 491 44.14 38.58 6.88
N ASN A 492 43.85 37.66 7.81
CA ASN A 492 44.03 37.93 9.24
C ASN A 492 45.50 38.18 9.62
N LYS A 493 46.45 37.45 9.04
CA LYS A 493 47.89 37.69 9.27
C LYS A 493 48.29 39.08 8.76
N ARG A 494 47.87 39.45 7.54
CA ARG A 494 48.21 40.73 6.92
C ARG A 494 47.58 41.91 7.67
N ALA A 495 46.30 41.81 8.01
CA ALA A 495 45.62 42.85 8.79
C ALA A 495 46.27 43.03 10.17
N ASN A 496 46.62 41.93 10.85
CA ASN A 496 47.36 42.00 12.11
C ASN A 496 48.70 42.70 11.97
N GLN A 497 49.46 42.42 10.89
CA GLN A 497 50.73 43.08 10.64
C GLN A 497 50.55 44.60 10.51
N ILE A 498 49.63 45.05 9.65
CA ILE A 498 49.37 46.47 9.43
C ILE A 498 48.95 47.16 10.73
N ILE A 499 48.03 46.56 11.50
CA ILE A 499 47.57 47.16 12.76
C ILE A 499 48.69 47.19 13.79
N ARG A 500 49.51 46.14 13.90
CA ARG A 500 50.65 46.12 14.86
C ARG A 500 51.66 47.21 14.55
N GLU A 501 51.97 47.43 13.28
CA GLU A 501 52.93 48.46 12.85
C GLU A 501 52.37 49.89 13.00
N ILE A 502 51.10 50.12 12.66
CA ILE A 502 50.48 51.45 12.84
C ILE A 502 50.22 51.74 14.31
N SER A 503 49.75 50.76 15.09
CA SER A 503 49.42 50.95 16.51
C SER A 503 50.62 50.80 17.46
N LYS A 504 51.84 50.57 16.96
CA LYS A 504 53.05 50.32 17.78
C LYS A 504 52.87 49.18 18.79
N ASN A 505 52.28 48.06 18.36
CA ASN A 505 51.96 46.93 19.22
C ASN A 505 51.13 47.34 20.44
N SER A 506 50.12 48.22 20.28
CA SER A 506 49.22 48.58 21.38
C SER A 506 48.40 47.37 21.88
N PHE A 507 48.15 46.39 21.00
CA PHE A 507 47.37 45.19 21.25
C PHE A 507 48.20 43.94 20.98
N ASP A 508 47.83 42.82 21.62
CA ASP A 508 48.51 41.53 21.45
C ASP A 508 48.10 40.89 20.12
N SER A 509 46.80 40.73 19.87
CA SER A 509 46.30 40.15 18.63
C SER A 509 44.91 40.67 18.26
N ILE A 510 44.64 40.76 16.96
CA ILE A 510 43.36 41.23 16.40
C ILE A 510 42.91 40.23 15.35
N ILE A 511 41.87 39.47 15.64
CA ILE A 511 41.40 38.42 14.72
C ILE A 511 40.02 38.82 14.22
N PHE A 512 39.86 38.88 12.90
CA PHE A 512 38.57 39.03 12.26
C PHE A 512 37.90 37.66 12.16
N ASP A 513 36.66 37.56 12.61
CA ASP A 513 35.84 36.36 12.43
C ASP A 513 35.35 36.20 10.98
N GLU A 514 34.63 35.12 10.68
CA GLU A 514 34.03 34.86 9.35
C GLU A 514 33.06 35.96 8.90
N LYS A 515 32.61 36.82 9.82
CA LYS A 515 31.75 37.98 9.56
C LYS A 515 32.53 39.29 9.47
N LEU A 516 33.86 39.23 9.46
CA LEU A 516 34.78 40.37 9.47
C LEU A 516 34.56 41.31 10.67
N ASN A 517 34.13 40.76 11.80
CA ASN A 517 34.07 41.50 13.06
C ASN A 517 35.40 41.31 13.80
N PRO A 518 36.04 42.41 14.23
CA PRO A 518 37.30 42.34 14.95
C PRO A 518 37.08 41.80 16.38
N LYS A 519 37.87 40.80 16.76
CA LYS A 519 38.10 40.37 18.14
C LYS A 519 39.48 40.86 18.55
N ILE A 520 39.53 41.74 19.54
CA ILE A 520 40.77 42.43 19.92
C ILE A 520 41.18 41.95 21.30
N ARG A 521 42.39 41.43 21.40
CA ARG A 521 43.00 40.99 22.65
C ARG A 521 44.06 41.98 23.10
N THR A 522 43.91 42.46 24.33
CA THR A 522 44.92 43.33 24.96
C THR A 522 46.14 42.53 25.40
N LYS A 523 47.26 43.21 25.68
CA LYS A 523 48.45 42.59 26.28
C LYS A 523 48.18 41.95 27.63
N GLU A 524 47.14 42.40 28.31
CA GLU A 524 46.71 41.95 29.63
C GLU A 524 45.82 40.70 29.55
N GLY A 525 45.47 40.24 28.33
CA GLY A 525 44.83 38.95 28.09
C GLY A 525 43.30 38.95 28.08
N TYR A 526 42.64 40.11 28.14
CA TYR A 526 41.18 40.21 27.98
C TYR A 526 40.78 40.67 26.57
N ASP A 527 39.56 40.30 26.19
CA ASP A 527 38.96 40.68 24.91
C ASP A 527 38.19 42.01 25.06
N MET A 528 38.46 42.98 24.19
CA MET A 528 37.76 44.28 24.17
C MET A 528 36.59 44.26 23.20
N MET A 529 35.51 44.94 23.57
CA MET A 529 34.40 45.21 22.66
C MET A 529 34.72 46.39 21.74
N VAL A 530 34.17 46.38 20.52
CA VAL A 530 34.37 47.42 19.51
C VAL A 530 33.97 48.81 20.02
N ASP A 531 32.91 48.87 20.83
CA ASP A 531 32.40 50.12 21.40
C ASP A 531 33.33 50.77 22.44
N GLN A 532 34.34 50.03 22.92
CA GLN A 532 35.34 50.52 23.88
C GLN A 532 36.57 51.15 23.19
N LEU A 533 36.60 51.16 21.85
CA LEU A 533 37.75 51.62 21.09
C LEU A 533 37.66 53.11 20.78
N SER A 534 38.82 53.78 20.78
CA SER A 534 38.91 55.16 20.30
C SER A 534 38.58 55.25 18.81
N LYS A 535 38.00 56.38 18.39
CA LYS A 535 37.72 56.64 16.97
C LYS A 535 38.96 56.50 16.09
N GLY A 536 40.11 56.99 16.55
CA GLY A 536 41.38 56.89 15.81
C GLY A 536 41.86 55.45 15.64
N PHE A 537 41.59 54.55 16.59
CA PHE A 537 41.90 53.13 16.45
C PHE A 537 40.89 52.40 15.54
N MET A 538 39.61 52.78 15.59
CA MET A 538 38.62 52.28 14.64
C MET A 538 38.99 52.60 13.19
N ASP A 539 39.51 53.79 12.93
CA ASP A 539 40.02 54.17 11.62
C ASP A 539 41.23 53.31 11.20
N GLN A 540 42.10 52.92 12.14
CA GLN A 540 43.23 52.00 11.89
C GLN A 540 42.78 50.58 11.56
N LEU A 541 41.81 50.05 12.30
CA LEU A 541 41.19 48.75 12.01
C LEU A 541 40.55 48.75 10.63
N SER A 542 39.79 49.80 10.31
CA SER A 542 39.16 49.94 9.01
C SER A 542 40.20 50.02 7.89
N PHE A 543 41.25 50.82 8.07
CA PHE A 543 42.33 50.94 7.10
C PHE A 543 43.01 49.58 6.83
N ALA A 544 43.46 48.91 7.90
CA ALA A 544 44.17 47.65 7.80
C ALA A 544 43.31 46.54 7.17
N LEU A 545 42.03 46.46 7.57
CA LEU A 545 41.10 45.50 6.99
C LEU A 545 40.89 45.77 5.50
N LYS A 546 40.60 47.02 5.11
CA LYS A 546 40.40 47.40 3.71
C LYS A 546 41.64 47.11 2.87
N LEU A 547 42.83 47.50 3.34
CA LEU A 547 44.07 47.27 2.59
C LEU A 547 44.35 45.78 2.44
N SER A 548 44.21 44.98 3.51
CA SER A 548 44.43 43.53 3.48
C SER A 548 43.47 42.82 2.53
N ILE A 549 42.18 43.17 2.59
CA ILE A 549 41.18 42.67 1.63
C ILE A 549 41.58 43.04 0.22
N ASN A 550 42.00 44.27 -0.01
CA ASN A 550 42.38 44.72 -1.35
C ASN A 550 43.60 43.99 -1.91
N GLU A 551 44.57 43.68 -1.06
CA GLU A 551 45.77 42.95 -1.45
C GLU A 551 45.49 41.45 -1.71
N GLU A 552 44.63 40.82 -0.90
CA GLU A 552 44.33 39.39 -1.00
C GLU A 552 43.20 39.06 -1.98
N ALA A 553 42.21 39.94 -2.12
CA ALA A 553 40.94 39.62 -2.79
C ALA A 553 40.67 40.37 -4.08
N PHE A 554 41.20 41.58 -4.20
CA PHE A 554 40.96 42.38 -5.38
C PHE A 554 42.17 42.36 -6.30
N SER A 555 41.87 42.32 -7.59
CA SER A 555 42.80 42.63 -8.66
C SER A 555 43.51 43.98 -8.43
N LYS A 556 44.56 44.28 -9.19
CA LYS A 556 45.41 45.48 -9.03
C LYS A 556 44.69 46.75 -9.51
N ILE A 557 43.57 47.05 -8.87
CA ILE A 557 42.65 48.16 -9.14
C ILE A 557 43.09 49.37 -8.30
N PHE A 558 42.91 50.57 -8.86
CA PHE A 558 43.22 51.82 -8.17
C PHE A 558 42.42 51.99 -6.87
N MET A 559 42.99 52.68 -5.89
CA MET A 559 42.32 53.02 -4.64
C MET A 559 42.27 54.53 -4.43
N VAL A 560 41.18 55.00 -3.81
CA VAL A 560 40.96 56.43 -3.55
C VAL A 560 40.81 56.68 -2.05
N TYR A 561 41.60 57.59 -1.52
CA TYR A 561 41.57 58.00 -0.12
C TYR A 561 41.24 59.49 -0.07
N ASP A 562 40.20 59.89 0.67
CA ASP A 562 39.81 61.29 0.85
C ASP A 562 39.89 61.66 2.33
N ASP A 563 40.95 62.38 2.69
CA ASP A 563 41.24 62.83 4.05
C ASP A 563 41.17 61.68 5.09
N ALA A 564 41.69 60.50 4.68
CA ALA A 564 41.49 59.24 5.40
C ALA A 564 42.18 59.16 6.78
N PHE A 565 43.28 59.91 6.99
CA PHE A 565 44.13 59.82 8.18
C PHE A 565 44.08 61.05 9.09
N ILE A 566 43.02 61.87 9.02
CA ILE A 566 42.88 63.08 9.86
C ILE A 566 43.11 62.80 11.36
N ASN A 567 42.63 61.65 11.88
CA ASN A 567 42.70 61.31 13.30
C ASN A 567 44.05 60.69 13.72
N TYR A 568 45.05 60.64 12.83
CA TYR A 568 46.33 60.00 13.10
C TYR A 568 47.34 61.04 13.59
N ASP A 569 48.16 60.66 14.56
CA ASP A 569 49.40 61.41 14.88
C ASP A 569 50.43 61.25 13.75
N LEU A 570 51.52 62.03 13.78
CA LEU A 570 52.52 62.05 12.71
C LEU A 570 53.20 60.69 12.48
N GLU A 571 53.48 59.93 13.55
CA GLU A 571 54.14 58.63 13.42
C GLU A 571 53.22 57.58 12.83
N ARG A 572 51.94 57.55 13.25
CA ARG A 572 50.91 56.69 12.67
C ARG A 572 50.64 57.03 11.22
N LEU A 573 50.57 58.33 10.90
CA LEU A 573 50.40 58.81 9.54
C LEU A 573 51.56 58.32 8.66
N ARG A 574 52.80 58.50 9.11
CA ARG A 574 53.98 58.04 8.37
C ARG A 574 53.91 56.55 8.06
N ASN A 575 53.63 55.71 9.07
CA ASN A 575 53.54 54.26 8.87
C ASN A 575 52.40 53.90 7.90
N ALA A 576 51.25 54.55 8.00
CA ALA A 576 50.12 54.32 7.09
C ALA A 576 50.45 54.74 5.64
N LEU A 577 51.14 55.86 5.44
CA LEU A 577 51.61 56.31 4.13
C LEU A 577 52.63 55.34 3.53
N PHE A 578 53.50 54.74 4.33
CA PHE A 578 54.44 53.71 3.85
C PHE A 578 53.71 52.46 3.37
N PHE A 579 52.69 51.98 4.09
CA PHE A 579 51.84 50.89 3.58
C PHE A 579 51.14 51.24 2.26
N LEU A 580 50.70 52.49 2.10
CA LEU A 580 50.13 52.93 0.83
C LEU A 580 51.16 53.04 -0.29
N LEU A 581 52.40 53.41 0.01
CA LEU A 581 53.49 53.41 -0.97
C LEU A 581 53.87 51.99 -1.41
N ASP A 582 53.92 51.05 -0.47
CA ASP A 582 54.13 49.63 -0.78
C ASP A 582 53.01 49.13 -1.71
N ALA A 583 51.76 49.45 -1.39
CA ALA A 583 50.62 49.17 -2.27
C ALA A 583 50.76 49.86 -3.63
N ALA A 584 51.25 51.11 -3.65
CA ALA A 584 51.43 51.89 -4.87
C ALA A 584 52.45 51.29 -5.85
N SER A 585 53.31 50.37 -5.40
CA SER A 585 54.25 49.66 -6.27
C SER A 585 53.57 48.69 -7.25
N PHE A 586 52.33 48.28 -6.98
CA PHE A 586 51.58 47.36 -7.85
C PHE A 586 50.16 47.82 -8.21
N ARG A 587 49.64 48.89 -7.62
CA ARG A 587 48.35 49.51 -7.99
C ARG A 587 48.43 51.03 -7.89
N GLN A 588 47.50 51.74 -8.52
CA GLN A 588 47.43 53.19 -8.40
C GLN A 588 46.79 53.60 -7.06
N ILE A 589 47.39 54.56 -6.37
CA ILE A 589 46.82 55.19 -5.17
C ILE A 589 46.55 56.66 -5.49
N ILE A 590 45.33 57.12 -5.19
CA ILE A 590 44.91 58.50 -5.31
C ILE A 590 44.52 58.99 -3.92
N TYR A 591 45.34 59.84 -3.32
CA TYR A 591 45.15 60.34 -1.97
C TYR A 591 44.85 61.84 -1.99
N PHE A 592 43.67 62.24 -1.54
CA PHE A 592 43.27 63.63 -1.38
C PHE A 592 43.54 64.08 0.06
N THR A 593 44.17 65.25 0.22
CA THR A 593 44.45 65.85 1.54
C THR A 593 44.19 67.36 1.57
N CYS A 594 43.75 67.90 2.71
CA CYS A 594 43.80 69.35 3.01
C CYS A 594 45.00 69.77 3.85
N HIS A 595 45.88 68.84 4.20
CA HIS A 595 46.98 69.08 5.13
C HIS A 595 48.30 68.90 4.40
N ASP A 596 49.28 69.75 4.74
CA ASP A 596 50.64 69.63 4.21
C ASP A 596 51.43 68.49 4.89
N ARG A 597 50.89 67.94 5.99
CA ARG A 597 51.51 66.87 6.79
C ARG A 597 51.89 65.64 5.95
N GLU A 598 51.02 65.21 5.03
CA GLU A 598 51.33 64.07 4.16
C GLU A 598 52.49 64.37 3.21
N ARG A 599 52.50 65.58 2.63
CA ARG A 599 53.55 66.05 1.73
C ARG A 599 54.89 66.17 2.47
N GLU A 600 54.88 66.78 3.65
CA GLU A 600 56.07 66.92 4.51
C GLU A 600 56.68 65.56 4.85
N VAL A 601 55.87 64.53 5.12
CA VAL A 601 56.37 63.17 5.36
C VAL A 601 57.15 62.66 4.14
N PHE A 602 56.58 62.76 2.93
CA PHE A 602 57.27 62.28 1.72
C PHE A 602 58.52 63.09 1.40
N GLU A 603 58.49 64.41 1.56
CA GLU A 603 59.65 65.28 1.35
C GLU A 603 60.77 64.97 2.36
N SER A 604 60.44 64.76 3.64
CA SER A 604 61.42 64.45 4.68
C SER A 604 62.12 63.10 4.49
N GLU A 605 61.42 62.13 3.91
CA GLU A 605 61.95 60.80 3.61
C GLU A 605 62.58 60.72 2.20
N GLY A 606 62.60 61.82 1.44
CA GLY A 606 63.19 61.88 0.10
C GLY A 606 62.42 61.10 -0.98
N ILE A 607 61.13 60.85 -0.76
CA ILE A 607 60.28 60.02 -1.64
C ILE A 607 59.63 60.91 -2.69
N LYS A 608 59.86 60.60 -3.96
CA LYS A 608 59.22 61.29 -5.09
C LYS A 608 57.86 60.68 -5.38
N ILE A 609 56.82 61.51 -5.37
CA ILE A 609 55.44 61.15 -5.68
C ILE A 609 54.86 62.13 -6.71
N ASN A 610 53.79 61.74 -7.40
CA ASN A 610 53.06 62.69 -8.24
C ASN A 610 52.21 63.61 -7.34
N TYR A 611 52.50 64.91 -7.37
CA TYR A 611 51.79 65.91 -6.57
C TYR A 611 50.96 66.81 -7.49
N ILE A 612 49.68 66.95 -7.15
CA ILE A 612 48.72 67.78 -7.90
C ILE A 612 48.10 68.77 -6.91
N ASP A 613 48.31 70.06 -7.13
CA ASP A 613 47.64 71.11 -6.35
C ASP A 613 46.31 71.47 -7.02
N MET A 614 45.20 71.32 -6.29
CA MET A 614 43.85 71.66 -6.76
C MET A 614 43.63 73.17 -6.93
N GLU A 615 44.49 74.02 -6.37
CA GLU A 615 44.47 75.46 -6.67
C GLU A 615 44.98 75.75 -8.10
N ASP A 616 45.83 74.87 -8.66
CA ASP A 616 46.39 74.99 -10.02
C ASP A 616 45.55 74.29 -11.10
N VAL A 617 44.59 73.45 -10.69
CA VAL A 617 43.68 72.71 -11.58
C VAL A 617 42.57 73.61 -12.08
#